data_AF-A0A3P8RZT3-F1
#
_entry.id   AF-A0A3P8RZT3-F1
#
_cell.length_a   1.000
_cell.length_b   1.000
_cell.length_c   1.000
_cell.angle_alpha   90.00
_cell.angle_beta   90.00
_cell.angle_gamma   90.00
#
_symmetry.space_group_name_H-M   'P 1'
#
loop_
_entity.id
_entity.type
_entity.pdbx_description
1 polymer ?
#
loop_
_entity_poly.entity_id
_entity_poly.type
_entity_poly.pdbx_seq_one_letter_code
_entity_poly.pdbx_strand_id
1 'polypeptide(L)'
;MADRRAEKSCEEASRSLARREYEAAVSHSTDALVVLLPQAPSSSAPVPRALLYRIAALLQLKYFTSCTELIPSQPLCIFHPVLVLAEEIARGDGSLQTSLRTMLLDGSLQEVASILSKALYGEPMVGLIHNVYNICIKTSKQNKQNGAYTVQDGWQFRPPPRGVTSSEEYTLCKRYLEQGLCRYGAQCTSAHSQEELMEWQKRYASRLIRLKQQQESKHFTENYMETLIEKWMNSLSPEKVLSDSLEGVNVETSSSLSVTVSSKKSAHSWIFSLLCKPARKLYRIALLYDAHRPHFFITGVSAGERLQVVPKGCQEWTPSEETPADNGLDHCIYKVAVGFSTEIFGTFRQTIVFDFGSEPVLMQRIMVDAASIEDLEHLMAARQQLLMTAKRWDSSCKTIVEFSPNETMAELERSLLSRYQIPLSADQLFTQSVLDKTLTKDNYQARLHDLLYIEEIAQYKEVSKFNIKVNLQLVTSFMLTGISVGAKYAQNGQLFARFRLTETLSEDTLAGRLVMTKVNSVLVLPLGREGISSQPPSGVKERVYEAVIEEKTKDYIFLRICKDCCEELGLLPDREIQVQVAPHLTC
;
A
#
# COMPACT_ATOMS: atom_id res chain seq x y z
N MET A 1 -7.32 -49.83 -20.43
CA MET A 1 -7.12 -48.60 -19.64
C MET A 1 -8.44 -47.82 -19.51
N ALA A 2 -9.49 -48.43 -18.95
CA ALA A 2 -10.81 -47.79 -18.83
C ALA A 2 -11.40 -47.82 -17.40
N ASP A 3 -10.95 -48.72 -16.50
CA ASP A 3 -11.61 -48.93 -15.19
C ASP A 3 -10.94 -48.25 -13.98
N ARG A 4 -10.39 -47.04 -14.14
CA ARG A 4 -9.89 -46.26 -12.99
C ARG A 4 -10.19 -44.77 -13.09
N ARG A 5 -11.44 -44.40 -13.41
CA ARG A 5 -11.93 -43.07 -13.07
C ARG A 5 -12.69 -43.17 -11.76
N ALA A 6 -12.26 -42.40 -10.77
CA ALA A 6 -13.07 -42.15 -9.59
C ALA A 6 -14.37 -41.47 -10.05
N GLU A 7 -15.50 -42.13 -9.87
CA GLU A 7 -16.81 -41.64 -10.35
C GLU A 7 -17.31 -40.40 -9.61
N LYS A 8 -16.65 -39.99 -8.52
CA LYS A 8 -16.98 -38.76 -7.78
C LYS A 8 -15.73 -37.94 -7.54
N SER A 9 -15.83 -36.64 -7.77
CA SER A 9 -14.70 -35.72 -7.56
C SER A 9 -14.31 -35.71 -6.08
N CYS A 10 -13.04 -35.44 -5.79
CA CYS A 10 -12.54 -35.38 -4.43
C CYS A 10 -13.31 -34.34 -3.58
N GLU A 11 -13.80 -33.27 -4.21
CA GLU A 11 -14.66 -32.27 -3.59
C GLU A 11 -16.04 -32.80 -3.21
N GLU A 12 -16.60 -33.72 -3.97
CA GLU A 12 -17.92 -34.30 -3.71
C GLU A 12 -17.86 -35.29 -2.54
N ALA A 13 -16.77 -36.06 -2.46
CA ALA A 13 -16.48 -36.93 -1.32
C ALA A 13 -16.25 -36.14 -0.03
N SER A 14 -15.50 -35.02 -0.11
CA SER A 14 -15.24 -34.14 1.03
C SER A 14 -16.52 -33.44 1.52
N ARG A 15 -17.40 -33.01 0.60
CA ARG A 15 -18.72 -32.45 0.94
C ARG A 15 -19.66 -33.47 1.57
N SER A 16 -19.64 -34.72 1.10
CA SER A 16 -20.44 -35.81 1.69
C SER A 16 -19.99 -36.16 3.12
N LEU A 17 -18.68 -36.14 3.36
CA LEU A 17 -18.10 -36.38 4.69
C LEU A 17 -18.48 -35.27 5.67
N ALA A 18 -18.33 -34.00 5.26
CA ALA A 18 -18.74 -32.85 6.08
C ALA A 18 -20.25 -32.85 6.41
N ARG A 19 -21.09 -33.28 5.46
CA ARG A 19 -22.54 -33.42 5.68
C ARG A 19 -22.87 -34.51 6.72
N ARG A 20 -22.19 -35.65 6.68
CA ARG A 20 -22.39 -36.74 7.66
C ARG A 20 -21.91 -36.36 9.06
N GLU A 21 -20.78 -35.68 9.16
CA GLU A 21 -20.27 -35.15 10.44
C GLU A 21 -21.24 -34.10 11.03
N TYR A 22 -21.84 -33.28 10.18
CA TYR A 22 -22.88 -32.33 10.57
C TYR A 22 -24.17 -33.01 11.04
N GLU A 23 -24.67 -34.01 10.31
CA GLU A 23 -25.87 -34.77 10.70
C GLU A 23 -25.65 -35.50 12.05
N ALA A 24 -24.44 -36.02 12.30
CA ALA A 24 -24.06 -36.60 13.59
C ALA A 24 -24.00 -35.56 14.72
N ALA A 25 -23.42 -34.37 14.46
CA ALA A 25 -23.36 -33.28 15.44
C ALA A 25 -24.75 -32.74 15.80
N VAL A 26 -25.66 -32.66 14.82
CA VAL A 26 -27.06 -32.24 15.04
C VAL A 26 -27.82 -33.28 15.87
N SER A 27 -27.64 -34.57 15.58
CA SER A 27 -28.25 -35.65 16.39
C SER A 27 -27.79 -35.57 17.84
N HIS A 28 -26.47 -35.44 18.08
CA HIS A 28 -25.91 -35.33 19.44
C HIS A 28 -26.33 -34.06 20.18
N SER A 29 -26.50 -32.94 19.47
CA SER A 29 -26.96 -31.68 20.06
C SER A 29 -28.45 -31.71 20.40
N THR A 30 -29.25 -32.41 19.57
CA THR A 30 -30.68 -32.58 19.80
C THR A 30 -30.95 -33.48 21.00
N ASP A 31 -30.20 -34.57 21.14
CA ASP A 31 -30.27 -35.47 22.31
C ASP A 31 -29.83 -34.75 23.59
N ALA A 32 -28.78 -33.92 23.54
CA ALA A 32 -28.33 -33.11 24.67
C ALA A 32 -29.35 -32.05 25.10
N LEU A 33 -30.11 -31.48 24.16
CA LEU A 33 -31.16 -30.49 24.44
C LEU A 33 -32.45 -31.12 24.99
N VAL A 34 -32.78 -32.35 24.58
CA VAL A 34 -33.93 -33.10 25.13
C VAL A 34 -33.70 -33.48 26.60
N VAL A 35 -32.44 -33.75 26.99
CA VAL A 35 -32.04 -34.04 28.38
C VAL A 35 -32.10 -32.79 29.29
N LEU A 36 -32.01 -31.59 28.73
CA LEU A 36 -31.98 -30.32 29.47
C LEU A 36 -33.36 -29.67 29.68
N LEU A 37 -34.46 -30.29 29.22
CA LEU A 37 -35.82 -29.83 29.47
C LEU A 37 -36.25 -30.10 30.92
N PRO A 38 -36.50 -29.08 31.76
CA PRO A 38 -37.22 -29.28 33.02
C PRO A 38 -38.71 -29.44 32.73
N GLN A 39 -39.31 -30.48 33.32
CA GLN A 39 -40.75 -30.64 33.45
C GLN A 39 -41.36 -29.38 34.12
N ALA A 40 -42.40 -28.80 33.52
CA ALA A 40 -43.15 -27.67 34.07
C ALA A 40 -43.87 -28.05 35.40
N PRO A 41 -44.46 -27.12 36.21
CA PRO A 41 -44.69 -25.68 36.00
C PRO A 41 -44.43 -24.75 37.23
N SER A 42 -44.30 -23.43 37.01
CA SER A 42 -45.09 -22.36 37.68
C SER A 42 -44.44 -20.95 37.64
N SER A 43 -45.19 -20.03 37.03
CA SER A 43 -45.27 -18.57 37.22
C SER A 43 -44.02 -17.71 37.47
N SER A 44 -43.74 -16.90 36.44
CA SER A 44 -43.23 -15.51 36.43
C SER A 44 -41.85 -15.30 35.77
N ALA A 45 -41.91 -15.26 34.43
CA ALA A 45 -40.96 -14.71 33.44
C ALA A 45 -39.45 -15.07 33.57
N PRO A 46 -38.87 -15.65 32.49
CA PRO A 46 -37.97 -14.84 31.68
C PRO A 46 -38.13 -15.15 30.17
N VAL A 47 -39.31 -14.90 29.63
CA VAL A 47 -39.57 -15.02 28.17
C VAL A 47 -38.63 -14.12 27.34
N PRO A 48 -38.31 -12.86 27.73
CA PRO A 48 -37.53 -11.94 26.89
C PRO A 48 -36.04 -12.31 26.77
N ARG A 49 -35.43 -12.86 27.82
CA ARG A 49 -33.98 -13.20 27.83
C ARG A 49 -33.69 -14.42 26.96
N ALA A 50 -34.51 -15.47 27.08
CA ALA A 50 -34.43 -16.63 26.20
C ALA A 50 -34.67 -16.24 24.73
N LEU A 51 -35.60 -15.30 24.47
CA LEU A 51 -35.87 -14.78 23.13
C LEU A 51 -34.64 -14.10 22.51
N LEU A 52 -33.92 -13.27 23.27
CA LEU A 52 -32.72 -12.56 22.80
C LEU A 52 -31.56 -13.50 22.45
N TYR A 53 -31.32 -14.53 23.26
CA TYR A 53 -30.33 -15.56 22.93
C TYR A 53 -30.75 -16.42 21.73
N ARG A 54 -32.05 -16.71 21.58
CA ARG A 54 -32.57 -17.46 20.43
C ARG A 54 -32.43 -16.66 19.12
N ILE A 55 -32.63 -15.35 19.17
CA ILE A 55 -32.42 -14.42 18.05
C ILE A 55 -30.92 -14.33 17.70
N ALA A 56 -30.05 -14.22 18.71
CA ALA A 56 -28.61 -14.24 18.53
C ALA A 56 -28.13 -15.54 17.85
N ALA A 57 -28.62 -16.70 18.30
CA ALA A 57 -28.28 -18.00 17.71
C ALA A 57 -28.80 -18.14 16.26
N LEU A 58 -30.03 -17.71 15.98
CA LEU A 58 -30.61 -17.75 14.63
C LEU A 58 -29.90 -16.80 13.65
N LEU A 59 -29.41 -15.64 14.12
CA LEU A 59 -28.63 -14.71 13.31
C LEU A 59 -27.21 -15.23 13.02
N GLN A 60 -26.59 -15.98 13.95
CA GLN A 60 -25.30 -16.62 13.72
C GLN A 60 -25.36 -17.79 12.73
N LEU A 61 -26.51 -18.47 12.62
CA LEU A 61 -26.74 -19.56 11.65
C LEU A 61 -26.93 -19.09 10.20
N LYS A 62 -26.99 -17.77 9.92
CA LYS A 62 -27.31 -17.22 8.59
C LYS A 62 -26.19 -17.33 7.55
N TYR A 63 -25.04 -17.93 7.88
CA TYR A 63 -23.97 -18.25 6.91
C TYR A 63 -24.20 -19.56 6.12
N PHE A 64 -25.45 -19.96 5.89
CA PHE A 64 -25.80 -21.07 4.98
C PHE A 64 -26.92 -20.69 3.99
N THR A 65 -26.95 -19.44 3.52
CA THR A 65 -27.90 -18.99 2.49
C THR A 65 -27.21 -18.33 1.30
N SER A 66 -26.13 -18.94 0.81
CA SER A 66 -25.58 -18.68 -0.53
C SER A 66 -25.78 -19.86 -1.49
N CYS A 67 -26.76 -20.73 -1.20
CA CYS A 67 -27.33 -21.68 -2.16
C CYS A 67 -28.83 -21.38 -2.33
N THR A 68 -29.14 -20.20 -2.87
CA THR A 68 -30.48 -19.90 -3.41
C THR A 68 -30.39 -19.79 -4.92
N GLU A 69 -30.08 -20.91 -5.57
CA GLU A 69 -30.66 -21.19 -6.88
C GLU A 69 -31.37 -22.53 -6.75
N LEU A 70 -32.62 -22.56 -7.21
CA LEU A 70 -33.58 -23.68 -7.17
C LEU A 70 -34.45 -23.74 -5.89
N ILE A 71 -35.54 -22.94 -5.87
CA ILE A 71 -36.95 -23.39 -5.74
C ILE A 71 -37.83 -22.14 -5.46
N PRO A 72 -38.77 -21.78 -6.35
CA PRO A 72 -39.70 -20.68 -6.14
C PRO A 72 -40.98 -21.19 -5.47
N SER A 73 -41.02 -21.19 -4.14
CA SER A 73 -42.26 -21.03 -3.35
C SER A 73 -41.94 -21.04 -1.85
N GLN A 74 -42.43 -20.00 -1.16
CA GLN A 74 -42.36 -19.70 0.28
C GLN A 74 -41.21 -18.77 0.76
N PRO A 75 -41.53 -17.49 1.08
CA PRO A 75 -40.64 -16.59 1.79
C PRO A 75 -41.09 -16.47 3.26
N LEU A 76 -40.60 -17.31 4.18
CA LEU A 76 -41.10 -17.29 5.57
C LEU A 76 -40.15 -17.84 6.64
N CYS A 77 -38.88 -17.42 6.68
CA CYS A 77 -38.00 -17.85 7.80
C CYS A 77 -37.18 -16.75 8.49
N ILE A 78 -37.04 -15.53 7.93
CA ILE A 78 -36.17 -14.49 8.52
C ILE A 78 -36.97 -13.40 9.27
N PHE A 79 -38.26 -13.22 8.95
CA PHE A 79 -39.05 -12.10 9.49
C PHE A 79 -39.72 -12.37 10.84
N HIS A 80 -39.88 -13.63 11.26
CA HIS A 80 -40.65 -13.97 12.45
C HIS A 80 -40.05 -13.47 13.78
N PRO A 81 -38.72 -13.54 14.04
CA PRO A 81 -38.17 -13.16 15.34
C PRO A 81 -38.10 -11.64 15.55
N VAL A 82 -37.89 -10.88 14.47
CA VAL A 82 -37.80 -9.42 14.48
C VAL A 82 -39.18 -8.79 14.67
N LEU A 83 -40.23 -9.39 14.08
CA LEU A 83 -41.62 -8.99 14.30
C LEU A 83 -42.08 -9.20 15.75
N VAL A 84 -41.76 -10.35 16.36
CA VAL A 84 -42.07 -10.62 17.78
C VAL A 84 -41.36 -9.62 18.71
N LEU A 85 -40.12 -9.24 18.40
CA LEU A 85 -39.39 -8.25 19.20
C LEU A 85 -39.97 -6.84 19.05
N ALA A 86 -40.46 -6.49 17.86
CA ALA A 86 -41.17 -5.24 17.61
C ALA A 86 -42.52 -5.18 18.34
N GLU A 87 -43.24 -6.30 18.42
CA GLU A 87 -44.51 -6.44 19.15
C GLU A 87 -44.31 -6.27 20.67
N GLU A 88 -43.25 -6.85 21.23
CA GLU A 88 -42.90 -6.70 22.65
C GLU A 88 -42.42 -5.28 22.99
N ILE A 89 -41.75 -4.59 22.06
CA ILE A 89 -41.41 -3.16 22.21
C ILE A 89 -42.68 -2.29 22.16
N ALA A 90 -43.62 -2.63 21.28
CA ALA A 90 -44.89 -1.91 21.12
C ALA A 90 -45.86 -2.12 22.31
N ARG A 91 -45.78 -3.25 23.02
CA ARG A 91 -46.61 -3.55 24.20
C ARG A 91 -46.39 -2.60 25.38
N GLY A 92 -45.21 -1.97 25.49
CA GLY A 92 -44.96 -0.89 26.46
C GLY A 92 -45.11 -1.26 27.95
N ASP A 93 -45.23 -2.54 28.29
CA ASP A 93 -45.52 -3.02 29.65
C ASP A 93 -44.28 -3.07 30.58
N GLY A 94 -43.13 -2.60 30.10
CA GLY A 94 -41.88 -2.49 30.87
C GLY A 94 -41.17 -3.83 31.13
N SER A 95 -41.70 -4.96 30.64
CA SER A 95 -41.13 -6.30 30.85
C SER A 95 -39.75 -6.47 30.20
N LEU A 96 -39.57 -5.92 28.99
CA LEU A 96 -38.29 -5.88 28.29
C LEU A 96 -37.27 -5.01 29.04
N GLN A 97 -37.68 -3.83 29.52
CA GLN A 97 -36.80 -2.91 30.22
C GLN A 97 -36.36 -3.47 31.58
N THR A 98 -37.25 -4.20 32.26
CA THR A 98 -36.94 -4.90 33.49
C THR A 98 -35.94 -6.02 33.22
N SER A 99 -36.15 -6.84 32.19
CA SER A 99 -35.21 -7.90 31.79
C SER A 99 -33.82 -7.37 31.43
N LEU A 100 -33.75 -6.24 30.72
CA LEU A 100 -32.49 -5.58 30.38
C LEU A 100 -31.78 -5.00 31.61
N ARG A 101 -32.53 -4.50 32.61
CA ARG A 101 -31.96 -4.06 33.89
C ARG A 101 -31.42 -5.23 34.70
N THR A 102 -32.11 -6.37 34.74
CA THR A 102 -31.62 -7.58 35.40
C THR A 102 -30.34 -8.09 34.72
N MET A 103 -30.30 -8.09 33.39
CA MET A 103 -29.10 -8.45 32.61
C MET A 103 -27.93 -7.47 32.77
N LEU A 104 -28.22 -6.20 33.05
CA LEU A 104 -27.18 -5.21 33.35
C LEU A 104 -26.58 -5.47 34.73
N LEU A 105 -27.41 -5.84 35.71
CA LEU A 105 -26.98 -6.13 37.08
C LEU A 105 -26.16 -7.43 37.18
N ASP A 106 -26.47 -8.43 36.35
CA ASP A 106 -25.72 -9.69 36.31
C ASP A 106 -24.56 -9.70 35.28
N GLY A 107 -24.32 -8.59 34.59
CA GLY A 107 -23.22 -8.41 33.65
C GLY A 107 -23.38 -9.07 32.28
N SER A 108 -24.42 -9.89 32.08
CA SER A 108 -24.64 -10.64 30.83
C SER A 108 -25.13 -9.77 29.66
N LEU A 109 -25.60 -8.54 29.93
CA LEU A 109 -26.08 -7.63 28.90
C LEU A 109 -25.01 -7.26 27.88
N GLN A 110 -23.76 -7.10 28.33
CA GLN A 110 -22.63 -6.75 27.47
C GLN A 110 -22.28 -7.87 26.49
N GLU A 111 -22.44 -9.12 26.92
CA GLU A 111 -22.18 -10.31 26.11
C GLU A 111 -23.27 -10.47 25.04
N VAL A 112 -24.55 -10.34 25.39
CA VAL A 112 -25.66 -10.37 24.43
C VAL A 112 -25.57 -9.20 23.43
N ALA A 113 -25.23 -8.00 23.90
CA ALA A 113 -25.03 -6.84 23.04
C ALA A 113 -23.85 -7.02 22.07
N SER A 114 -22.76 -7.63 22.52
CA SER A 114 -21.60 -7.98 21.69
C SER A 114 -21.96 -9.01 20.62
N ILE A 115 -22.69 -10.07 20.99
CA ILE A 115 -23.11 -11.11 20.06
C ILE A 115 -24.07 -10.56 19.00
N LEU A 116 -25.07 -9.77 19.40
CA LEU A 116 -25.99 -9.11 18.46
C LEU A 116 -25.27 -8.10 17.57
N SER A 117 -24.33 -7.32 18.11
CA SER A 117 -23.54 -6.35 17.35
C SER A 117 -22.64 -7.02 16.31
N LYS A 118 -22.10 -8.21 16.61
CA LYS A 118 -21.30 -9.00 15.65
C LYS A 118 -22.17 -9.64 14.58
N ALA A 119 -23.36 -10.12 14.93
CA ALA A 119 -24.27 -10.79 14.00
C ALA A 119 -24.98 -9.83 13.03
N LEU A 120 -24.97 -8.53 13.29
CA LEU A 120 -25.66 -7.49 12.51
C LEU A 120 -24.73 -6.64 11.62
N TYR A 121 -23.43 -6.94 11.59
CA TYR A 121 -22.49 -6.25 10.71
C TYR A 121 -22.74 -6.71 9.25
N GLY A 122 -23.53 -5.95 8.48
CA GLY A 122 -23.64 -6.12 7.02
C GLY A 122 -24.98 -5.86 6.31
N GLU A 123 -26.11 -5.57 6.95
CA GLU A 123 -27.42 -5.44 6.25
C GLU A 123 -28.28 -4.22 6.68
N PRO A 124 -29.17 -3.68 5.80
CA PRO A 124 -29.86 -2.40 5.99
C PRO A 124 -31.17 -2.55 6.76
N MET A 125 -31.11 -2.83 8.06
CA MET A 125 -32.27 -2.78 8.97
C MET A 125 -31.96 -1.89 10.17
N VAL A 126 -31.61 -0.63 9.87
CA VAL A 126 -31.03 0.35 10.83
C VAL A 126 -32.09 0.99 11.73
N GLY A 127 -33.39 0.99 11.40
CA GLY A 127 -34.38 1.77 12.13
C GLY A 127 -34.79 1.22 13.51
N LEU A 128 -35.21 -0.05 13.58
CA LEU A 128 -35.84 -0.61 14.79
C LEU A 128 -34.81 -1.10 15.83
N ILE A 129 -33.64 -1.55 15.36
CA ILE A 129 -32.58 -2.08 16.22
C ILE A 129 -31.74 -0.96 16.84
N HIS A 130 -31.60 0.18 16.15
CA HIS A 130 -31.01 1.39 16.71
C HIS A 130 -31.82 1.91 17.92
N ASN A 131 -33.14 1.68 17.95
CA ASN A 131 -33.96 2.01 19.11
C ASN A 131 -33.67 1.09 20.31
N VAL A 132 -33.48 -0.21 20.10
CA VAL A 132 -33.12 -1.16 21.18
C VAL A 132 -31.71 -0.87 21.72
N TYR A 133 -30.76 -0.60 20.84
CA TYR A 133 -29.40 -0.20 21.20
C TYR A 133 -29.38 1.13 21.97
N ASN A 134 -30.15 2.12 21.51
CA ASN A 134 -30.30 3.40 22.20
C ASN A 134 -31.03 3.27 23.53
N ILE A 135 -32.00 2.36 23.67
CA ILE A 135 -32.65 2.09 24.95
C ILE A 135 -31.64 1.51 25.94
N CYS A 136 -30.84 0.52 25.54
CA CYS A 136 -29.75 -0.04 26.37
C CYS A 136 -28.71 1.02 26.80
N ILE A 137 -28.33 1.93 25.89
CA ILE A 137 -27.41 3.03 26.21
C ILE A 137 -28.07 4.08 27.11
N LYS A 138 -29.35 4.41 26.90
CA LYS A 138 -30.09 5.38 27.72
C LYS A 138 -30.27 4.88 29.16
N THR A 139 -30.56 3.60 29.38
CA THR A 139 -30.60 3.02 30.74
C THR A 139 -29.22 3.01 31.41
N SER A 140 -28.13 2.90 30.64
CA SER A 140 -26.76 3.01 31.17
C SER A 140 -26.36 4.46 31.54
N LYS A 141 -26.94 5.47 30.88
CA LYS A 141 -26.60 6.89 31.07
C LYS A 141 -27.34 7.60 32.22
N GLN A 142 -28.43 7.04 32.74
CA GLN A 142 -29.22 7.71 33.80
C GLN A 142 -28.55 7.78 35.19
N ASN A 143 -27.34 7.22 35.40
CA ASN A 143 -26.70 7.21 36.72
C ASN A 143 -25.32 7.91 36.77
N LYS A 144 -25.02 8.83 35.85
CA LYS A 144 -23.79 9.65 35.88
C LYS A 144 -24.12 11.14 35.81
N GLN A 145 -24.74 11.66 36.85
CA GLN A 145 -24.62 13.08 37.23
C GLN A 145 -24.08 13.14 38.66
N ASN A 146 -22.76 13.17 38.78
CA ASN A 146 -21.99 13.91 39.80
C ASN A 146 -20.50 13.57 39.64
N GLY A 147 -19.68 14.61 39.46
CA GLY A 147 -18.22 14.52 39.53
C GLY A 147 -17.51 14.71 38.20
N ALA A 148 -17.04 15.93 37.96
CA ALA A 148 -15.97 16.21 37.01
C ALA A 148 -14.69 15.49 37.48
N TYR A 149 -14.17 14.59 36.64
CA TYR A 149 -12.82 14.04 36.80
C TYR A 149 -12.11 14.17 35.46
N THR A 150 -11.11 15.04 35.43
CA THR A 150 -10.00 14.99 34.49
C THR A 150 -9.35 13.60 34.56
N VAL A 151 -9.50 12.79 33.51
CA VAL A 151 -8.78 11.52 33.39
C VAL A 151 -7.34 11.85 32.99
N GLN A 152 -6.44 11.82 33.97
CA GLN A 152 -5.02 11.62 33.72
C GLN A 152 -4.86 10.17 33.21
N ASP A 153 -4.44 10.03 31.95
CA ASP A 153 -4.28 8.75 31.26
C ASP A 153 -2.99 8.05 31.76
N GLY A 154 -3.11 7.28 32.85
CA GLY A 154 -2.03 6.45 33.38
C GLY A 154 -1.91 5.12 32.63
N TRP A 155 -1.43 5.15 31.39
CA TRP A 155 -1.20 3.94 30.62
C TRP A 155 -0.06 3.10 31.20
N GLN A 156 -0.28 1.81 31.36
CA GLN A 156 0.63 0.95 32.14
C GLN A 156 1.59 0.15 31.26
N PHE A 157 1.28 0.00 29.97
CA PHE A 157 2.09 -0.77 29.04
C PHE A 157 2.83 0.12 28.04
N ARG A 158 3.74 -0.49 27.29
CA ARG A 158 4.48 0.19 26.23
C ARG A 158 3.53 0.68 25.11
N PRO A 159 3.89 1.74 24.37
CA PRO A 159 3.02 2.27 23.32
C PRO A 159 2.87 1.29 22.12
N PRO A 160 1.70 1.28 21.44
CA PRO A 160 1.49 0.45 20.25
C PRO A 160 2.36 0.89 19.07
N PRO A 161 2.73 -0.03 18.15
CA PRO A 161 3.46 0.30 16.94
C PRO A 161 2.62 1.23 16.03
N ARG A 162 3.29 2.20 15.41
CA ARG A 162 2.70 3.17 14.47
C ARG A 162 2.62 2.59 13.05
N GLY A 163 1.67 3.07 12.24
CA GLY A 163 1.44 2.58 10.88
C GLY A 163 0.48 1.39 10.77
N VAL A 164 -0.05 0.93 11.91
CA VAL A 164 -1.12 -0.09 11.97
C VAL A 164 -2.46 0.56 11.62
N THR A 165 -3.14 0.04 10.60
CA THR A 165 -4.37 0.62 10.04
C THR A 165 -5.66 -0.03 10.55
N SER A 166 -5.55 -1.11 11.33
CA SER A 166 -6.66 -1.84 11.92
C SER A 166 -6.35 -2.33 13.33
N SER A 167 -7.35 -2.35 14.21
CA SER A 167 -7.23 -2.94 15.55
C SER A 167 -6.93 -4.45 15.54
N GLU A 168 -7.22 -5.12 14.43
CA GLU A 168 -7.04 -6.56 14.22
C GLU A 168 -5.60 -6.94 13.85
N GLU A 169 -4.79 -5.96 13.45
CA GLU A 169 -3.37 -6.18 13.12
C GLU A 169 -2.48 -6.32 14.37
N TYR A 170 -2.93 -5.84 15.53
CA TYR A 170 -2.23 -6.06 16.80
C TYR A 170 -2.31 -7.53 17.21
N THR A 171 -1.15 -8.14 17.48
CA THR A 171 -1.05 -9.57 17.79
C THR A 171 -0.15 -9.80 19.00
N LEU A 172 -0.30 -10.96 19.64
CA LEU A 172 0.54 -11.38 20.77
C LEU A 172 1.91 -11.88 20.31
N CYS A 173 2.95 -11.55 21.08
CA CYS A 173 4.31 -12.04 20.90
C CYS A 173 4.41 -13.49 21.37
N LYS A 174 4.35 -14.44 20.44
CA LYS A 174 4.46 -15.89 20.75
C LYS A 174 5.70 -16.23 21.56
N ARG A 175 6.85 -15.64 21.21
CA ARG A 175 8.13 -15.90 21.90
C ARG A 175 8.12 -15.41 23.35
N TYR A 176 7.51 -14.26 23.62
CA TYR A 176 7.37 -13.76 25.00
C TYR A 176 6.42 -14.65 25.81
N LEU A 177 5.30 -15.09 25.21
CA LEU A 177 4.34 -15.96 25.88
C LEU A 177 4.91 -17.35 26.20
N GLU A 178 5.72 -17.90 25.30
CA GLU A 178 6.30 -19.25 25.45
C GLU A 178 7.54 -19.27 26.36
N GLN A 179 8.36 -18.21 26.36
CA GLN A 179 9.68 -18.21 27.01
C GLN A 179 9.83 -17.14 28.11
N GLY A 180 8.84 -16.26 28.29
CA GLY A 180 8.91 -15.10 29.19
C GLY A 180 9.92 -14.03 28.76
N LEU A 181 10.60 -14.23 27.61
CA LEU A 181 11.72 -13.43 27.13
C LEU A 181 11.55 -13.16 25.64
N CYS A 182 11.45 -11.89 25.27
CA CYS A 182 11.43 -11.46 23.88
C CYS A 182 12.76 -10.78 23.53
N ARG A 183 13.44 -11.27 22.50
CA ARG A 183 14.67 -10.66 21.97
C ARG A 183 14.48 -9.20 21.54
N TYR A 184 13.25 -8.81 21.22
CA TYR A 184 12.90 -7.44 20.80
C TYR A 184 12.50 -6.54 21.98
N GLY A 185 12.31 -7.07 23.19
CA GLY A 185 12.03 -6.27 24.40
C GLY A 185 10.95 -5.20 24.20
N ALA A 186 11.21 -3.97 24.64
CA ALA A 186 10.30 -2.83 24.47
C ALA A 186 10.00 -2.48 22.99
N GLN A 187 10.83 -2.95 22.05
CA GLN A 187 10.77 -2.69 20.61
C GLN A 187 9.97 -3.75 19.83
N CYS A 188 9.35 -4.73 20.49
CA CYS A 188 8.57 -5.76 19.82
C CYS A 188 7.28 -5.18 19.18
N THR A 189 7.01 -5.47 17.92
CA THR A 189 5.77 -5.03 17.27
C THR A 189 4.53 -5.83 17.70
N SER A 190 4.70 -6.90 18.49
CA SER A 190 3.63 -7.74 19.05
C SER A 190 3.54 -7.57 20.57
N ALA A 191 2.33 -7.55 21.13
CA ALA A 191 2.08 -7.36 22.56
C ALA A 191 2.64 -8.52 23.40
N HIS A 192 3.30 -8.24 24.51
CA HIS A 192 3.90 -9.24 25.39
C HIS A 192 2.92 -9.84 26.38
N SER A 193 1.72 -9.27 26.53
CA SER A 193 0.64 -9.87 27.30
C SER A 193 -0.73 -9.58 26.70
N GLN A 194 -1.75 -10.30 27.15
CA GLN A 194 -3.12 -10.07 26.72
C GLN A 194 -3.63 -8.69 27.19
N GLU A 195 -3.20 -8.26 28.38
CA GLU A 195 -3.51 -6.95 28.95
C GLU A 195 -2.88 -5.82 28.12
N GLU A 196 -1.64 -6.02 27.67
CA GLU A 196 -0.96 -5.09 26.77
C GLU A 196 -1.66 -4.99 25.41
N LEU A 197 -2.07 -6.12 24.83
CA LEU A 197 -2.80 -6.14 23.57
C LEU A 197 -4.13 -5.39 23.68
N MET A 198 -4.88 -5.64 24.77
CA MET A 198 -6.11 -4.92 25.05
C MET A 198 -5.88 -3.42 25.26
N GLU A 199 -4.79 -3.03 25.93
CA GLU A 199 -4.45 -1.62 26.10
C GLU A 199 -4.11 -0.96 24.75
N TRP A 200 -3.37 -1.64 23.88
CA TRP A 200 -3.09 -1.16 22.51
C TRP A 200 -4.36 -0.96 21.69
N GLN A 201 -5.26 -1.94 21.71
CA GLN A 201 -6.57 -1.85 21.04
C GLN A 201 -7.43 -0.72 21.63
N LYS A 202 -7.40 -0.54 22.96
CA LYS A 202 -8.11 0.55 23.64
C LYS A 202 -7.52 1.91 23.28
N ARG A 203 -6.18 2.04 23.18
CA ARG A 203 -5.51 3.25 22.70
C ARG A 203 -5.87 3.54 21.24
N TYR A 204 -5.94 2.52 20.39
CA TYR A 204 -6.38 2.65 19.00
C TYR A 204 -7.84 3.11 18.89
N ALA A 205 -8.75 2.51 19.65
CA ALA A 205 -10.15 2.95 19.70
C ALA A 205 -10.28 4.38 20.25
N SER A 206 -9.51 4.72 21.29
CA SER A 206 -9.46 6.08 21.85
C SER A 206 -8.95 7.09 20.83
N ARG A 207 -7.96 6.70 20.02
CA ARG A 207 -7.44 7.49 18.89
C ARG A 207 -8.52 7.67 17.81
N LEU A 208 -9.23 6.63 17.39
CA LEU A 208 -10.33 6.76 16.42
C LEU A 208 -11.46 7.68 16.93
N ILE A 209 -11.78 7.60 18.22
CA ILE A 209 -12.78 8.48 18.84
C ILE A 209 -12.28 9.94 18.87
N ARG A 210 -11.01 10.17 19.25
CA ARG A 210 -10.40 11.51 19.18
C ARG A 210 -10.38 12.05 17.75
N LEU A 211 -10.05 11.22 16.77
CA LEU A 211 -10.05 11.60 15.34
C LEU A 211 -11.45 11.96 14.83
N LYS A 212 -12.48 11.19 15.20
CA LYS A 212 -13.88 11.51 14.86
C LYS A 212 -14.33 12.82 15.53
N GLN A 213 -13.95 13.03 16.79
CA GLN A 213 -14.22 14.28 17.49
C GLN A 213 -13.43 15.46 16.90
N GLN A 214 -12.21 15.25 16.41
CA GLN A 214 -11.37 16.24 15.71
C GLN A 214 -11.85 16.53 14.27
N GLN A 215 -12.48 15.58 13.59
CA GLN A 215 -13.19 15.85 12.33
C GLN A 215 -14.41 16.76 12.56
N GLU A 216 -15.09 16.59 13.70
CA GLU A 216 -16.27 17.38 14.08
C GLU A 216 -15.90 18.73 14.72
N SER A 217 -14.67 18.89 15.23
CA SER A 217 -14.18 20.13 15.83
C SER A 217 -12.85 20.54 15.20
N LYS A 218 -12.83 21.66 14.45
CA LYS A 218 -11.67 22.21 13.73
C LYS A 218 -10.49 22.56 14.67
N HIS A 219 -9.79 21.55 15.18
CA HIS A 219 -8.55 21.67 15.94
C HIS A 219 -7.45 20.88 15.22
N PHE A 220 -6.72 21.62 14.38
CA PHE A 220 -5.58 21.19 13.59
C PHE A 220 -4.33 21.17 14.48
N THR A 221 -4.08 20.09 15.22
CA THR A 221 -2.72 19.71 15.64
C THR A 221 -2.68 18.23 16.05
N GLU A 222 -1.63 17.52 15.60
CA GLU A 222 -1.20 16.17 16.00
C GLU A 222 -1.70 14.96 15.18
N ASN A 223 -1.16 14.79 13.96
CA ASN A 223 -0.13 13.77 13.65
C ASN A 223 0.35 13.95 12.19
N TYR A 224 1.21 14.94 11.94
CA TYR A 224 1.61 15.37 10.59
C TYR A 224 2.06 14.25 9.66
N MET A 225 2.90 13.33 10.15
CA MET A 225 3.40 12.21 9.34
C MET A 225 2.26 11.30 8.89
N GLU A 226 1.28 11.02 9.77
CA GLU A 226 0.14 10.16 9.42
C GLU A 226 -0.79 10.86 8.44
N THR A 227 -1.06 12.16 8.64
CA THR A 227 -1.85 12.95 7.68
C THR A 227 -1.16 13.02 6.32
N LEU A 228 0.16 13.16 6.29
CA LEU A 228 0.93 13.19 5.05
C LEU A 228 0.92 11.83 4.34
N ILE A 229 1.08 10.72 5.08
CA ILE A 229 0.97 9.36 4.55
C ILE A 229 -0.44 9.11 4.01
N GLU A 230 -1.47 9.43 4.79
CA GLU A 230 -2.87 9.23 4.39
C GLU A 230 -3.20 10.04 3.14
N LYS A 231 -2.80 11.31 3.10
CA LYS A 231 -2.99 12.18 1.93
C LYS A 231 -2.26 11.64 0.71
N TRP A 232 -1.01 11.18 0.87
CA TRP A 232 -0.24 10.58 -0.22
C TRP A 232 -0.86 9.27 -0.71
N MET A 233 -1.30 8.40 0.21
CA MET A 233 -1.94 7.11 -0.12
C MET A 233 -3.32 7.27 -0.77
N ASN A 234 -4.05 8.32 -0.45
CA ASN A 234 -5.41 8.54 -0.96
C ASN A 234 -5.46 9.52 -2.15
N SER A 235 -4.36 10.20 -2.47
CA SER A 235 -4.29 11.13 -3.62
C SER A 235 -4.20 10.39 -4.95
N LEU A 236 -4.97 10.84 -5.95
CA LEU A 236 -4.84 10.40 -7.35
C LEU A 236 -3.61 11.01 -8.06
N SER A 237 -2.95 11.98 -7.43
CA SER A 237 -1.70 12.61 -7.88
C SER A 237 -0.71 12.65 -6.72
N PRO A 238 -0.14 11.50 -6.32
CA PRO A 238 0.75 11.39 -5.16
C PRO A 238 2.02 12.23 -5.29
N GLU A 239 2.52 12.45 -6.51
CA GLU A 239 3.64 13.34 -6.82
C GLU A 239 3.39 14.81 -6.48
N LYS A 240 2.11 15.22 -6.40
CA LYS A 240 1.71 16.56 -5.92
C LYS A 240 1.67 16.66 -4.40
N VAL A 241 1.75 15.53 -3.68
CA VAL A 241 1.82 15.50 -2.21
C VAL A 241 3.26 15.32 -1.75
N LEU A 242 3.99 14.34 -2.30
CA LEU A 242 5.39 14.07 -2.03
C LEU A 242 6.18 13.99 -3.34
N SER A 243 7.29 14.70 -3.43
CA SER A 243 8.14 14.73 -4.63
C SER A 243 9.61 14.53 -4.29
N ASP A 244 10.34 13.79 -5.13
CA ASP A 244 11.79 13.57 -5.01
C ASP A 244 12.61 14.85 -5.33
N SER A 245 12.00 15.83 -6.01
CA SER A 245 12.62 17.12 -6.34
C SER A 245 11.61 18.26 -6.32
N LEU A 246 12.02 19.45 -5.88
CA LEU A 246 11.21 20.66 -5.94
C LEU A 246 11.87 21.71 -6.81
N GLU A 247 11.07 22.44 -7.59
CA GLU A 247 11.55 23.58 -8.37
C GLU A 247 12.18 24.61 -7.43
N GLY A 248 13.40 25.05 -7.73
CA GLY A 248 14.15 26.00 -6.92
C GLY A 248 14.81 25.40 -5.66
N VAL A 249 14.83 24.07 -5.49
CA VAL A 249 15.56 23.41 -4.40
C VAL A 249 16.54 22.39 -4.98
N ASN A 250 17.84 22.60 -4.75
CA ASN A 250 18.89 21.64 -5.09
C ASN A 250 19.33 20.90 -3.82
N VAL A 251 19.44 19.57 -3.89
CA VAL A 251 19.78 18.69 -2.78
C VAL A 251 21.11 18.00 -3.07
N GLU A 252 22.10 18.25 -2.22
CA GLU A 252 23.38 17.55 -2.26
C GLU A 252 23.53 16.68 -1.01
N THR A 253 24.05 15.46 -1.17
CA THR A 253 24.26 14.53 -0.06
C THR A 253 25.74 14.22 0.15
N SER A 254 26.17 14.10 1.41
CA SER A 254 27.56 13.80 1.77
C SER A 254 28.04 12.39 1.37
N SER A 255 27.10 11.47 1.14
CA SER A 255 27.37 10.09 0.74
C SER A 255 26.22 9.55 -0.13
N SER A 256 26.40 8.34 -0.67
CA SER A 256 25.33 7.60 -1.35
C SER A 256 24.11 7.44 -0.43
N LEU A 257 22.90 7.56 -1.00
CA LEU A 257 21.64 7.33 -0.30
C LEU A 257 21.41 5.86 0.07
N SER A 258 22.07 4.94 -0.63
CA SER A 258 22.09 3.51 -0.34
C SER A 258 23.50 3.10 0.08
N VAL A 259 23.63 2.46 1.25
CA VAL A 259 24.90 2.07 1.84
C VAL A 259 24.82 0.60 2.28
N THR A 260 25.86 -0.19 1.99
CA THR A 260 26.00 -1.56 2.50
C THR A 260 27.06 -1.61 3.61
N VAL A 261 26.75 -2.29 4.71
CA VAL A 261 27.64 -2.47 5.87
C VAL A 261 27.80 -3.96 6.19
N SER A 262 29.03 -4.39 6.51
CA SER A 262 29.38 -5.81 6.72
C SER A 262 29.31 -6.28 8.18
N SER A 263 29.01 -5.37 9.12
CA SER A 263 28.98 -5.63 10.56
C SER A 263 27.59 -5.39 11.14
N LYS A 264 27.17 -6.29 12.03
CA LYS A 264 25.93 -6.14 12.82
C LYS A 264 25.91 -4.84 13.60
N LYS A 265 27.04 -4.48 14.23
CA LYS A 265 27.21 -3.21 14.94
C LYS A 265 27.79 -2.20 13.97
N SER A 266 26.94 -1.38 13.39
CA SER A 266 27.31 -0.38 12.40
C SER A 266 26.51 0.89 12.61
N ALA A 267 27.12 2.01 12.27
CA ALA A 267 26.48 3.31 12.27
C ALA A 267 26.92 4.08 11.01
N HIS A 268 26.01 4.88 10.48
CA HIS A 268 26.26 5.71 9.31
C HIS A 268 25.56 7.06 9.49
N SER A 269 26.01 8.10 8.81
CA SER A 269 25.32 9.39 8.83
C SER A 269 25.40 10.08 7.47
N TRP A 270 24.30 10.72 7.09
CA TRP A 270 24.18 11.55 5.90
C TRP A 270 24.02 13.00 6.30
N ILE A 271 24.61 13.90 5.52
CA ILE A 271 24.33 15.33 5.56
C ILE A 271 23.65 15.70 4.25
N PHE A 272 22.42 16.19 4.34
CA PHE A 272 21.64 16.73 3.24
C PHE A 272 21.81 18.25 3.21
N SER A 273 22.42 18.77 2.16
CA SER A 273 22.58 20.20 1.92
C SER A 273 21.49 20.67 0.93
N LEU A 274 20.52 21.42 1.43
CA LEU A 274 19.40 21.94 0.64
C LEU A 274 19.70 23.40 0.27
N LEU A 275 19.99 23.66 -1.01
CA LEU A 275 20.15 25.00 -1.55
C LEU A 275 18.82 25.45 -2.17
N CYS A 276 18.17 26.44 -1.57
CA CYS A 276 16.90 26.99 -2.04
C CYS A 276 17.12 28.33 -2.76
N LYS A 277 16.68 28.41 -4.02
CA LYS A 277 16.68 29.58 -4.90
C LYS A 277 15.31 29.71 -5.60
N PRO A 278 14.44 30.67 -5.22
CA PRO A 278 14.64 31.70 -4.20
C PRO A 278 14.66 31.12 -2.77
N ALA A 279 15.06 31.94 -1.80
CA ALA A 279 15.05 31.56 -0.39
C ALA A 279 13.65 31.09 0.07
N ARG A 280 13.58 29.96 0.79
CA ARG A 280 12.34 29.36 1.31
C ARG A 280 12.54 28.90 2.75
N LYS A 281 11.56 29.14 3.61
CA LYS A 281 11.62 28.69 5.01
C LYS A 281 11.33 27.20 5.10
N LEU A 282 12.23 26.45 5.73
CA LEU A 282 11.98 25.06 6.13
C LEU A 282 11.17 25.03 7.44
N TYR A 283 9.94 24.55 7.38
CA TYR A 283 9.01 24.49 8.52
C TYR A 283 9.12 23.19 9.29
N ARG A 284 9.51 22.10 8.64
CA ARG A 284 9.53 20.77 9.26
C ARG A 284 10.49 19.83 8.57
N ILE A 285 11.04 18.92 9.36
CA ILE A 285 11.74 17.73 8.87
C ILE A 285 11.16 16.54 9.61
N ALA A 286 10.83 15.45 8.91
CA ALA A 286 10.35 14.24 9.57
C ALA A 286 10.88 12.97 8.91
N LEU A 287 11.01 11.91 9.70
CA LEU A 287 11.26 10.55 9.25
C LEU A 287 9.93 9.83 9.11
N LEU A 288 9.51 9.58 7.87
CA LEU A 288 8.13 9.28 7.52
C LEU A 288 7.63 7.93 8.08
N TYR A 289 8.48 6.89 8.07
CA TYR A 289 8.08 5.54 8.46
C TYR A 289 8.61 5.13 9.82
N ASP A 290 7.78 4.45 10.60
CA ASP A 290 8.16 3.96 11.94
C ASP A 290 8.76 2.54 11.95
N ALA A 291 8.71 1.80 10.84
CA ALA A 291 9.16 0.41 10.74
C ALA A 291 10.60 0.19 11.26
N HIS A 292 11.47 1.20 11.07
CA HIS A 292 12.87 1.18 11.51
C HIS A 292 13.21 2.38 12.41
N ARG A 293 12.22 2.93 13.14
CA ARG A 293 12.37 4.09 14.04
C ARG A 293 13.58 4.00 15.00
N PRO A 294 13.94 2.83 15.60
CA PRO A 294 15.09 2.75 16.49
C PRO A 294 16.42 2.97 15.78
N HIS A 295 16.46 2.77 14.46
CA HIS A 295 17.69 2.78 13.69
C HIS A 295 17.99 4.14 13.08
N PHE A 296 16.98 4.94 12.73
CA PHE A 296 17.16 6.24 12.09
C PHE A 296 16.80 7.39 13.03
N PHE A 297 17.54 8.49 12.98
CA PHE A 297 17.26 9.68 13.78
C PHE A 297 17.87 10.93 13.16
N ILE A 298 17.22 12.08 13.33
CA ILE A 298 17.78 13.39 12.97
C ILE A 298 18.82 13.75 14.04
N THR A 299 20.05 14.04 13.62
CA THR A 299 21.17 14.32 14.53
C THR A 299 21.51 15.81 14.60
N GLY A 300 21.15 16.59 13.57
CA GLY A 300 21.45 18.01 13.53
C GLY A 300 20.72 18.72 12.40
N VAL A 301 20.35 19.97 12.64
CA VAL A 301 19.79 20.85 11.61
C VAL A 301 20.50 22.18 11.72
N SER A 302 20.94 22.73 10.60
CA SER A 302 21.53 24.06 10.54
C SER A 302 20.95 24.86 9.38
N ALA A 303 20.81 26.16 9.60
CA ALA A 303 20.40 27.14 8.58
C ALA A 303 21.53 28.17 8.47
N GLY A 304 22.27 28.16 7.36
CA GLY A 304 23.54 28.86 7.26
C GLY A 304 24.57 28.34 8.29
N GLU A 305 25.18 29.23 9.07
CA GLU A 305 26.16 28.86 10.10
C GLU A 305 25.55 28.54 11.48
N ARG A 306 24.22 28.68 11.65
CA ARG A 306 23.56 28.47 12.94
C ARG A 306 23.15 27.00 13.10
N LEU A 307 23.75 26.32 14.08
CA LEU A 307 23.36 24.98 14.53
C LEU A 307 22.13 25.06 15.44
N GLN A 308 21.11 24.24 15.14
CA GLN A 308 19.92 24.11 15.96
C GLN A 308 20.02 22.87 16.85
N VAL A 309 19.49 22.99 18.07
CA VAL A 309 19.50 21.89 19.04
C VAL A 309 18.48 20.84 18.60
N VAL A 310 18.92 19.59 18.47
CA VAL A 310 18.07 18.46 18.11
C VAL A 310 18.03 17.47 19.27
N PRO A 311 16.84 17.05 19.75
CA PRO A 311 16.72 16.03 20.79
C PRO A 311 17.35 14.69 20.36
N LYS A 312 17.83 13.90 21.33
CA LYS A 312 18.32 12.55 21.05
C LYS A 312 17.20 11.67 20.49
N GLY A 313 17.46 10.96 19.40
CA GLY A 313 16.47 10.10 18.75
C GLY A 313 15.33 10.85 18.04
N CYS A 314 15.54 12.13 17.72
CA CYS A 314 14.56 12.98 17.04
C CYS A 314 14.07 12.36 15.72
N GLN A 315 12.76 12.22 15.59
CA GLN A 315 12.09 11.76 14.35
C GLN A 315 11.40 12.91 13.61
N GLU A 316 11.10 13.99 14.32
CA GLU A 316 10.45 15.18 13.79
C GLU A 316 11.13 16.40 14.40
N TRP A 317 11.49 17.32 13.53
CA TRP A 317 12.09 18.59 13.87
C TRP A 317 11.21 19.72 13.33
N THR A 318 11.03 20.74 14.16
CA THR A 318 10.40 22.02 13.79
C THR A 318 11.31 23.16 14.28
N PRO A 319 11.45 24.26 13.53
CA PRO A 319 12.22 25.42 13.97
C PRO A 319 11.60 26.02 15.24
N SER A 320 12.42 26.40 16.22
CA SER A 320 11.95 27.22 17.35
C SER A 320 11.51 28.62 16.87
N GLU A 321 10.54 29.22 17.58
CA GLU A 321 9.83 30.46 17.20
C GLU A 321 10.76 31.68 16.95
N GLU A 322 12.02 31.64 17.36
CA GLU A 322 13.01 32.73 17.22
C GLU A 322 13.82 32.70 15.91
N THR A 323 13.26 32.19 14.82
CA THR A 323 13.94 32.22 13.50
C THR A 323 13.41 33.37 12.63
N PRO A 324 14.10 34.54 12.55
CA PRO A 324 13.82 35.49 11.50
C PRO A 324 14.18 34.85 10.16
N ALA A 325 13.19 34.74 9.29
CA ALA A 325 13.30 34.10 7.98
C ALA A 325 13.86 35.03 6.89
N ASP A 326 14.30 36.23 7.25
CA ASP A 326 14.63 37.24 6.25
C ASP A 326 15.94 37.95 6.57
N ASN A 327 17.02 37.45 5.98
CA ASN A 327 18.30 38.16 5.89
C ASN A 327 18.40 38.94 4.56
N GLY A 328 17.32 39.11 3.79
CA GLY A 328 17.35 39.75 2.47
C GLY A 328 18.21 39.03 1.42
N LEU A 329 18.53 37.74 1.65
CA LEU A 329 19.32 36.92 0.74
C LEU A 329 18.42 36.31 -0.33
N ASP A 330 18.91 36.27 -1.58
CA ASP A 330 18.22 35.64 -2.72
C ASP A 330 18.14 34.11 -2.62
N HIS A 331 18.94 33.50 -1.72
CA HIS A 331 19.00 32.07 -1.49
C HIS A 331 19.22 31.72 -0.01
N CYS A 332 18.85 30.50 0.38
CA CYS A 332 19.15 29.95 1.70
C CYS A 332 19.68 28.52 1.61
N ILE A 333 20.54 28.14 2.57
CA ILE A 333 21.13 26.82 2.65
C ILE A 333 20.78 26.18 3.99
N TYR A 334 20.17 25.00 3.94
CA TYR A 334 19.98 24.14 5.10
C TYR A 334 20.93 22.96 5.04
N LYS A 335 21.53 22.58 6.19
CA LYS A 335 22.20 21.29 6.31
C LYS A 335 21.51 20.45 7.38
N VAL A 336 21.04 19.28 6.98
CA VAL A 336 20.32 18.33 7.83
C VAL A 336 21.14 17.07 7.95
N ALA A 337 21.53 16.74 9.18
CA ALA A 337 22.24 15.51 9.49
C ALA A 337 21.23 14.44 9.95
N VAL A 338 21.30 13.27 9.32
CA VAL A 338 20.50 12.09 9.66
C VAL A 338 21.47 10.95 9.99
N GLY A 339 21.25 10.29 11.13
CA GLY A 339 22.04 9.17 11.61
C GLY A 339 21.29 7.85 11.45
N PHE A 340 22.07 6.79 11.27
CA PHE A 340 21.66 5.40 11.31
C PHE A 340 22.53 4.61 12.29
N SER A 341 21.93 3.69 13.06
CA SER A 341 22.66 2.70 13.86
C SER A 341 21.90 1.38 13.99
N THR A 342 22.59 0.26 13.84
CA THR A 342 22.02 -1.08 14.05
C THR A 342 22.96 -2.00 14.83
N GLU A 343 22.38 -3.04 15.42
CA GLU A 343 23.09 -4.18 16.05
C GLU A 343 22.68 -5.52 15.42
N ILE A 344 21.92 -5.48 14.33
CA ILE A 344 21.43 -6.66 13.62
C ILE A 344 21.69 -6.51 12.12
N PHE A 345 21.81 -7.66 11.46
CA PHE A 345 21.74 -7.73 10.01
C PHE A 345 20.30 -7.53 9.54
N GLY A 346 20.14 -6.99 8.34
CA GLY A 346 18.86 -6.70 7.73
C GLY A 346 18.93 -5.48 6.83
N THR A 347 17.85 -5.25 6.11
CA THR A 347 17.69 -4.13 5.20
C THR A 347 16.77 -3.10 5.85
N PHE A 348 17.24 -1.87 5.93
CA PHE A 348 16.58 -0.77 6.63
C PHE A 348 16.28 0.35 5.63
N ARG A 349 15.01 0.70 5.47
CA ARG A 349 14.56 1.77 4.56
C ARG A 349 13.91 2.91 5.34
N GLN A 350 14.19 4.15 4.95
CA GLN A 350 13.55 5.33 5.55
C GLN A 350 13.33 6.41 4.49
N THR A 351 12.24 7.16 4.64
CA THR A 351 11.96 8.35 3.82
C THR A 351 12.04 9.57 4.71
N ILE A 352 12.90 10.51 4.36
CA ILE A 352 13.05 11.81 5.02
C ILE A 352 12.19 12.80 4.25
N VAL A 353 11.35 13.56 4.94
CA VAL A 353 10.55 14.63 4.34
C VAL A 353 11.02 16.00 4.83
N PHE A 354 11.11 16.96 3.92
CA PHE A 354 11.48 18.35 4.15
C PHE A 354 10.33 19.26 3.71
N ASP A 355 9.65 19.86 4.67
CA ASP A 355 8.45 20.66 4.45
C ASP A 355 8.77 22.15 4.41
N PHE A 356 8.55 22.77 3.26
CA PHE A 356 8.71 24.21 3.05
C PHE A 356 7.41 25.01 3.22
N GLY A 357 6.37 24.38 3.77
CA GLY A 357 5.05 24.99 4.01
C GLY A 357 4.11 24.92 2.81
N SER A 358 4.51 24.23 1.75
CA SER A 358 3.74 24.06 0.52
C SER A 358 3.90 22.65 -0.04
N GLU A 359 2.87 22.18 -0.73
CA GLU A 359 2.91 20.93 -1.47
C GLU A 359 3.38 21.13 -2.92
N PRO A 360 4.10 20.17 -3.52
CA PRO A 360 4.54 18.91 -2.92
C PRO A 360 5.62 19.09 -1.86
N VAL A 361 5.61 18.22 -0.84
CA VAL A 361 6.66 18.14 0.19
C VAL A 361 7.86 17.39 -0.40
N LEU A 362 9.07 17.91 -0.19
CA LEU A 362 10.30 17.28 -0.69
C LEU A 362 10.57 16.00 0.11
N MET A 363 10.84 14.89 -0.57
CA MET A 363 11.26 13.63 0.05
C MET A 363 12.62 13.18 -0.44
N GLN A 364 13.36 12.48 0.42
CA GLN A 364 14.60 11.77 0.09
C GLN A 364 14.55 10.37 0.72
N ARG A 365 14.83 9.34 -0.07
CA ARG A 365 14.81 7.94 0.38
C ARG A 365 16.21 7.47 0.67
N ILE A 366 16.42 6.89 1.85
CA ILE A 366 17.69 6.29 2.26
C ILE A 366 17.51 4.81 2.58
N MET A 367 18.59 4.06 2.38
CA MET A 367 18.65 2.64 2.66
C MET A 367 20.00 2.28 3.29
N VAL A 368 19.96 1.42 4.31
CA VAL A 368 21.14 0.68 4.77
C VAL A 368 20.89 -0.81 4.65
N ASP A 369 21.83 -1.51 4.03
CA ASP A 369 21.83 -2.96 3.96
C ASP A 369 22.96 -3.51 4.85
N ALA A 370 22.59 -4.15 5.96
CA ALA A 370 23.53 -4.76 6.88
C ALA A 370 23.59 -6.26 6.64
N ALA A 371 24.67 -6.75 6.03
CA ALA A 371 24.86 -8.14 5.64
C ALA A 371 26.17 -8.70 6.23
N SER A 372 26.30 -10.03 6.28
CA SER A 372 27.58 -10.66 6.64
C SER A 372 28.60 -10.52 5.50
N ILE A 373 29.90 -10.73 5.76
CA ILE A 373 30.93 -10.66 4.71
C ILE A 373 30.69 -11.72 3.63
N GLU A 374 30.31 -12.93 4.01
CA GLU A 374 29.98 -14.03 3.08
C GLU A 374 28.78 -13.67 2.20
N ASP A 375 27.70 -13.18 2.82
CA ASP A 375 26.51 -12.72 2.10
C ASP A 375 26.84 -11.54 1.18
N LEU A 376 27.70 -10.62 1.63
CA LEU A 376 28.14 -9.46 0.86
C LEU A 376 28.88 -9.85 -0.41
N GLU A 377 29.74 -10.87 -0.38
CA GLU A 377 30.40 -11.38 -1.58
C GLU A 377 29.39 -11.91 -2.61
N HIS A 378 28.36 -12.62 -2.15
CA HIS A 378 27.26 -13.09 -3.02
C HIS A 378 26.46 -11.91 -3.59
N LEU A 379 26.12 -10.91 -2.77
CA LEU A 379 25.43 -9.70 -3.23
C LEU A 379 26.28 -8.93 -4.24
N MET A 380 27.59 -8.77 -3.99
CA MET A 380 28.50 -8.06 -4.89
C MET A 380 28.65 -8.79 -6.23
N ALA A 381 28.75 -10.12 -6.23
CA ALA A 381 28.76 -10.92 -7.45
C ALA A 381 27.45 -10.75 -8.26
N ALA A 382 26.30 -10.77 -7.58
CA ALA A 382 25.00 -10.53 -8.21
C ALA A 382 24.89 -9.10 -8.77
N ARG A 383 25.34 -8.09 -8.01
CA ARG A 383 25.39 -6.68 -8.41
C ARG A 383 26.25 -6.47 -9.66
N GLN A 384 27.41 -7.11 -9.71
CA GLN A 384 28.32 -7.03 -10.87
C GLN A 384 27.68 -7.61 -12.14
N GLN A 385 26.88 -8.67 -12.04
CA GLN A 385 26.13 -9.24 -13.17
C GLN A 385 25.00 -8.32 -13.68
N LEU A 386 24.43 -7.45 -12.82
CA LEU A 386 23.42 -6.46 -13.21
C LEU A 386 24.02 -5.16 -13.76
N LEU A 387 25.18 -4.71 -13.25
CA LEU A 387 25.88 -3.49 -13.69
C LEU A 387 26.27 -3.48 -15.18
N MET A 388 26.30 -4.65 -15.81
CA MET A 388 26.57 -4.80 -17.25
C MET A 388 25.34 -4.59 -18.16
N THR A 389 24.18 -4.26 -17.59
CA THR A 389 22.93 -4.08 -18.35
C THR A 389 22.87 -2.66 -18.93
N ALA A 390 22.51 -2.53 -20.21
CA ALA A 390 22.38 -1.24 -20.89
C ALA A 390 21.54 -0.25 -20.07
N LYS A 391 21.98 1.02 -20.02
CA LYS A 391 21.33 2.08 -19.25
C LYS A 391 19.88 2.25 -19.69
N ARG A 392 18.94 1.91 -18.80
CA ARG A 392 17.50 2.08 -19.03
C ARG A 392 17.19 3.53 -19.38
N TRP A 393 16.35 3.74 -20.39
CA TRP A 393 15.79 5.07 -20.64
C TRP A 393 14.62 5.27 -19.70
N ASP A 394 14.82 6.15 -18.74
CA ASP A 394 13.85 6.54 -17.72
C ASP A 394 13.93 8.05 -17.47
N SER A 395 13.03 8.56 -16.64
CA SER A 395 12.99 9.97 -16.24
C SER A 395 14.25 10.44 -15.50
N SER A 396 15.09 9.53 -14.99
CA SER A 396 16.36 9.89 -14.34
C SER A 396 17.40 10.35 -15.35
N CYS A 397 17.41 9.79 -16.57
CA CYS A 397 18.43 10.06 -17.58
C CYS A 397 17.93 10.70 -18.88
N LYS A 398 16.62 10.65 -19.16
CA LYS A 398 15.99 11.23 -20.35
C LYS A 398 14.75 12.06 -19.97
N THR A 399 14.36 12.99 -20.81
CA THR A 399 13.04 13.63 -20.77
C THR A 399 12.11 12.82 -21.67
N ILE A 400 11.18 12.08 -21.07
CA ILE A 400 10.23 11.24 -21.82
C ILE A 400 9.03 12.10 -22.20
N VAL A 401 8.74 12.18 -23.50
CA VAL A 401 7.52 12.76 -24.04
C VAL A 401 6.52 11.62 -24.24
N GLU A 402 5.54 11.54 -23.35
CA GLU A 402 4.51 10.50 -23.37
C GLU A 402 3.59 10.62 -24.59
N PHE A 403 2.98 9.50 -24.97
CA PHE A 403 2.04 9.47 -26.08
C PHE A 403 0.70 10.14 -25.70
N SER A 404 0.28 11.15 -26.47
CA SER A 404 -1.00 11.87 -26.30
C SER A 404 -1.91 11.72 -27.54
N PRO A 405 -3.24 11.55 -27.38
CA PRO A 405 -3.97 11.26 -26.15
C PRO A 405 -3.83 9.79 -25.74
N ASN A 406 -3.65 9.53 -24.43
CA ASN A 406 -3.66 8.18 -23.86
C ASN A 406 -5.06 7.84 -23.35
N GLU A 407 -6.01 7.62 -24.28
CA GLU A 407 -7.44 7.36 -23.95
C GLU A 407 -7.65 6.05 -23.20
N THR A 408 -6.68 5.14 -23.26
CA THR A 408 -6.73 3.80 -22.67
C THR A 408 -6.35 3.76 -21.20
N MET A 409 -5.60 4.73 -20.66
CA MET A 409 -5.06 4.63 -19.30
C MET A 409 -5.98 5.29 -18.27
N ALA A 410 -6.55 4.46 -17.40
CA ALA A 410 -7.45 4.92 -16.35
C ALA A 410 -6.68 5.79 -15.33
N GLU A 411 -7.38 6.74 -14.70
CA GLU A 411 -6.78 7.64 -13.70
C GLU A 411 -6.14 6.88 -12.52
N LEU A 412 -6.75 5.76 -12.13
CA LEU A 412 -6.22 4.86 -11.11
C LEU A 412 -4.87 4.24 -11.52
N GLU A 413 -4.73 3.82 -12.78
CA GLU A 413 -3.49 3.21 -13.28
C GLU A 413 -2.33 4.22 -13.28
N ARG A 414 -2.60 5.48 -13.70
CA ARG A 414 -1.59 6.55 -13.60
C ARG A 414 -1.18 6.81 -12.15
N SER A 415 -2.16 6.80 -11.23
CA SER A 415 -1.91 6.94 -9.80
C SER A 415 -1.11 5.77 -9.22
N LEU A 416 -1.20 4.56 -9.76
CA LEU A 416 -0.40 3.41 -9.31
C LEU A 416 1.03 3.49 -9.85
N LEU A 417 1.19 3.81 -11.13
CA LEU A 417 2.51 3.95 -11.77
C LEU A 417 3.35 5.08 -11.17
N SER A 418 2.71 6.19 -10.77
CA SER A 418 3.41 7.29 -10.05
C SER A 418 3.91 6.89 -8.66
N ARG A 419 3.27 5.93 -7.99
CA ARG A 419 3.69 5.42 -6.67
C ARG A 419 4.76 4.34 -6.79
N TYR A 420 4.65 3.52 -7.83
CA TYR A 420 5.54 2.39 -8.03
C TYR A 420 6.80 2.84 -8.78
N GLN A 421 7.89 3.01 -8.04
CA GLN A 421 9.20 3.28 -8.62
C GLN A 421 10.10 2.05 -8.50
N ILE A 422 10.65 1.63 -9.64
CA ILE A 422 11.62 0.55 -9.71
C ILE A 422 12.97 1.09 -9.20
N PRO A 423 13.62 0.43 -8.23
CA PRO A 423 14.92 0.87 -7.72
C PRO A 423 15.96 0.99 -8.84
N LEU A 424 16.65 2.13 -8.87
CA LEU A 424 17.47 2.57 -10.01
C LEU A 424 18.86 1.94 -10.06
N SER A 425 19.29 1.21 -9.02
CA SER A 425 20.63 0.63 -8.93
C SER A 425 20.64 -0.77 -8.34
N ALA A 426 21.56 -1.61 -8.82
CA ALA A 426 21.82 -2.97 -8.31
C ALA A 426 21.97 -3.03 -6.77
N ASP A 427 22.54 -1.99 -6.17
CA ASP A 427 22.72 -1.87 -4.71
C ASP A 427 21.40 -1.79 -3.93
N GLN A 428 20.32 -1.32 -4.56
CA GLN A 428 19.00 -1.23 -3.95
C GLN A 428 18.16 -2.49 -4.14
N LEU A 429 18.60 -3.41 -4.99
CA LEU A 429 17.85 -4.57 -5.45
C LEU A 429 18.34 -5.87 -4.83
N PHE A 430 19.65 -6.02 -4.75
CA PHE A 430 20.29 -7.13 -4.05
C PHE A 430 20.58 -6.70 -2.61
N THR A 431 19.54 -6.81 -1.81
CA THR A 431 19.54 -6.54 -0.37
C THR A 431 19.58 -7.85 0.43
N GLN A 432 19.92 -7.79 1.72
CA GLN A 432 19.96 -8.97 2.59
C GLN A 432 18.64 -9.75 2.61
N SER A 433 17.49 -9.06 2.52
CA SER A 433 16.15 -9.67 2.42
C SER A 433 16.01 -10.68 1.28
N VAL A 434 16.75 -10.52 0.18
CA VAL A 434 16.73 -11.45 -0.96
C VAL A 434 17.40 -12.77 -0.62
N LEU A 435 18.44 -12.73 0.23
CA LEU A 435 19.21 -13.89 0.66
C LEU A 435 18.54 -14.72 1.75
N ASP A 436 17.45 -14.22 2.35
CA ASP A 436 16.71 -14.94 3.37
C ASP A 436 16.26 -16.32 2.86
N LYS A 437 16.73 -17.39 3.49
CA LYS A 437 16.43 -18.76 3.03
C LYS A 437 14.96 -19.16 3.25
N THR A 438 14.27 -18.52 4.20
CA THR A 438 12.89 -18.83 4.56
C THR A 438 11.97 -17.61 4.43
N LEU A 439 10.78 -17.83 3.89
CA LEU A 439 9.70 -16.84 3.94
C LEU A 439 9.01 -16.93 5.31
N THR A 440 8.93 -15.81 5.99
CA THR A 440 8.26 -15.61 7.26
C THR A 440 7.23 -14.49 7.10
N LYS A 441 6.26 -14.40 8.01
CA LYS A 441 5.28 -13.31 7.97
C LYS A 441 5.96 -11.93 8.00
N ASP A 442 7.10 -11.81 8.69
CA ASP A 442 7.78 -10.53 8.92
C ASP A 442 8.66 -10.08 7.73
N ASN A 443 9.21 -11.02 6.94
CA ASN A 443 10.04 -10.69 5.78
C ASN A 443 9.32 -10.85 4.43
N TYR A 444 8.10 -11.41 4.41
CA TYR A 444 7.36 -11.70 3.18
C TYR A 444 7.20 -10.47 2.28
N GLN A 445 6.71 -9.35 2.81
CA GLN A 445 6.42 -8.16 2.02
C GLN A 445 7.69 -7.57 1.39
N ALA A 446 8.71 -7.32 2.21
CA ALA A 446 9.97 -6.75 1.74
C ALA A 446 10.64 -7.67 0.70
N ARG A 447 10.75 -8.96 1.00
CA ARG A 447 11.37 -9.93 0.10
C ARG A 447 10.61 -10.05 -1.22
N LEU A 448 9.28 -10.05 -1.21
CA LEU A 448 8.51 -10.21 -2.44
C LEU A 448 8.56 -8.96 -3.33
N HIS A 449 8.63 -7.76 -2.73
CA HIS A 449 8.93 -6.54 -3.47
C HIS A 449 10.33 -6.59 -4.09
N ASP A 450 11.34 -7.02 -3.34
CA ASP A 450 12.71 -7.11 -3.86
C ASP A 450 12.83 -8.13 -5.02
N LEU A 451 12.17 -9.29 -4.89
CA LEU A 451 12.08 -10.28 -5.96
C LEU A 451 11.34 -9.74 -7.20
N LEU A 452 10.27 -8.96 -7.01
CA LEU A 452 9.55 -8.32 -8.11
C LEU A 452 10.45 -7.34 -8.85
N TYR A 453 11.20 -6.49 -8.13
CA TYR A 453 12.14 -5.56 -8.75
C TYR A 453 13.26 -6.28 -9.53
N ILE A 454 13.77 -7.39 -8.98
CA ILE A 454 14.76 -8.23 -9.66
C ILE A 454 14.18 -8.82 -10.96
N GLU A 455 12.95 -9.33 -10.92
CA GLU A 455 12.26 -9.89 -12.09
C GLU A 455 12.04 -8.82 -13.16
N GLU A 456 11.56 -7.63 -12.80
CA GLU A 456 11.34 -6.53 -13.75
C GLU A 456 12.63 -6.08 -14.44
N ILE A 457 13.75 -6.09 -13.71
CA ILE A 457 15.06 -5.74 -14.29
C ILE A 457 15.60 -6.88 -15.14
N ALA A 458 15.36 -8.13 -14.78
CA ALA A 458 15.68 -9.27 -15.63
C ALA A 458 14.90 -9.21 -16.96
N GLN A 459 13.60 -8.87 -16.91
CA GLN A 459 12.79 -8.65 -18.10
C GLN A 459 13.33 -7.48 -18.93
N TYR A 460 13.67 -6.35 -18.28
CA TYR A 460 14.29 -5.22 -18.97
C TYR A 460 15.61 -5.60 -19.65
N LYS A 461 16.46 -6.37 -18.97
CA LYS A 461 17.74 -6.86 -19.52
C LYS A 461 17.51 -7.70 -20.77
N GLU A 462 16.54 -8.61 -20.75
CA GLU A 462 16.20 -9.41 -21.92
C GLU A 462 15.69 -8.56 -23.08
N VAL A 463 14.80 -7.61 -22.79
CA VAL A 463 14.21 -6.73 -23.81
C VAL A 463 15.22 -5.70 -24.36
N SER A 464 16.21 -5.29 -23.56
CA SER A 464 17.27 -4.35 -23.97
C SER A 464 18.12 -4.84 -25.14
N LYS A 465 18.08 -6.15 -25.45
CA LYS A 465 18.69 -6.74 -26.65
C LYS A 465 18.06 -6.19 -27.94
N PHE A 466 16.85 -5.65 -27.87
CA PHE A 466 16.16 -4.98 -28.98
C PHE A 466 16.35 -3.46 -28.98
N ASN A 467 17.32 -2.93 -28.23
CA ASN A 467 17.73 -1.53 -28.34
C ASN A 467 18.54 -1.34 -29.62
N ILE A 468 17.86 -1.03 -30.73
CA ILE A 468 18.43 -1.03 -32.08
C ILE A 468 18.39 0.36 -32.71
N LYS A 469 19.32 0.60 -33.64
CA LYS A 469 19.27 1.75 -34.54
C LYS A 469 18.59 1.32 -35.84
N VAL A 470 17.53 2.02 -36.22
CA VAL A 470 16.71 1.69 -37.39
C VAL A 470 16.31 2.94 -38.15
N ASN A 471 15.97 2.77 -39.42
CA ASN A 471 15.30 3.79 -40.20
C ASN A 471 13.80 3.53 -40.12
N LEU A 472 13.07 4.48 -39.54
CA LEU A 472 11.61 4.45 -39.51
C LEU A 472 11.08 5.02 -40.83
N GLN A 473 10.28 4.22 -41.54
CA GLN A 473 9.49 4.66 -42.69
C GLN A 473 8.17 5.24 -42.21
N LEU A 474 7.96 6.53 -42.44
CA LEU A 474 6.76 7.25 -42.06
C LEU A 474 5.69 7.08 -43.14
N VAL A 475 4.49 6.63 -42.74
CA VAL A 475 3.38 6.36 -43.66
C VAL A 475 2.07 6.91 -43.08
N THR A 476 1.17 7.32 -43.96
CA THR A 476 -0.19 7.76 -43.58
C THR A 476 -1.15 6.60 -43.40
N SER A 477 -0.83 5.42 -43.93
CA SER A 477 -1.67 4.23 -43.85
C SER A 477 -0.88 2.96 -44.05
N PHE A 478 -1.37 1.85 -43.48
CA PHE A 478 -0.83 0.52 -43.75
C PHE A 478 -1.94 -0.54 -43.76
N MET A 479 -1.66 -1.65 -44.44
CA MET A 479 -2.57 -2.80 -44.52
C MET A 479 -2.37 -3.69 -43.29
N LEU A 480 -3.46 -4.07 -42.63
CA LEU A 480 -3.44 -5.04 -41.54
C LEU A 480 -3.10 -6.42 -42.10
N THR A 481 -2.26 -7.18 -41.41
CA THR A 481 -1.89 -8.54 -41.80
C THR A 481 -2.54 -9.57 -40.86
N GLY A 482 -3.22 -10.59 -41.42
CA GLY A 482 -3.83 -11.68 -40.63
C GLY A 482 -5.34 -11.84 -40.83
N ILE A 483 -6.07 -12.13 -39.74
CA ILE A 483 -7.52 -12.45 -39.74
C ILE A 483 -8.37 -11.21 -40.04
N SER A 484 -7.85 -10.02 -39.72
CA SER A 484 -8.51 -8.74 -39.93
C SER A 484 -8.11 -8.15 -41.29
N VAL A 485 -9.00 -8.25 -42.28
CA VAL A 485 -8.81 -7.61 -43.59
C VAL A 485 -9.18 -6.12 -43.49
N GLY A 486 -8.23 -5.23 -43.78
CA GLY A 486 -8.47 -3.79 -43.79
C GLY A 486 -7.21 -2.94 -43.89
N ALA A 487 -7.39 -1.63 -44.02
CA ALA A 487 -6.33 -0.63 -43.96
C ALA A 487 -6.57 0.30 -42.78
N LYS A 488 -5.52 0.61 -42.01
CA LYS A 488 -5.54 1.67 -41.01
C LYS A 488 -5.03 2.96 -41.64
N TYR A 489 -5.69 4.07 -41.35
CA TYR A 489 -5.31 5.40 -41.79
C TYR A 489 -5.03 6.27 -40.57
N ALA A 490 -3.91 7.00 -40.61
CA ALA A 490 -3.54 7.93 -39.56
C ALA A 490 -4.51 9.13 -39.57
N GLN A 491 -4.92 9.58 -38.39
CA GLN A 491 -5.89 10.65 -38.23
C GLN A 491 -5.31 11.79 -37.39
N ASN A 492 -5.90 12.99 -37.50
CA ASN A 492 -5.61 14.12 -36.62
C ASN A 492 -4.13 14.52 -36.55
N GLY A 493 -3.40 14.47 -37.67
CA GLY A 493 -1.98 14.86 -37.74
C GLY A 493 -1.01 13.82 -37.15
N GLN A 494 -1.49 12.63 -36.77
CA GLN A 494 -0.64 11.50 -36.42
C GLN A 494 -0.02 10.89 -37.68
N LEU A 495 1.05 10.12 -37.50
CA LEU A 495 1.66 9.29 -38.54
C LEU A 495 1.88 7.88 -38.02
N PHE A 496 1.85 6.91 -38.93
CA PHE A 496 2.41 5.60 -38.64
C PHE A 496 3.88 5.58 -39.01
N ALA A 497 4.65 4.79 -38.28
CA ALA A 497 6.02 4.49 -38.60
C ALA A 497 6.20 2.98 -38.66
N ARG A 498 7.00 2.48 -39.59
CA ARG A 498 7.36 1.07 -39.63
C ARG A 498 8.85 0.89 -39.79
N PHE A 499 9.37 -0.18 -39.23
CA PHE A 499 10.73 -0.63 -39.50
C PHE A 499 10.77 -2.14 -39.60
N ARG A 500 11.75 -2.62 -40.36
CA ARG A 500 12.01 -4.04 -40.52
C ARG A 500 12.90 -4.53 -39.37
N LEU A 501 12.56 -5.67 -38.82
CA LEU A 501 13.38 -6.36 -37.83
C LEU A 501 14.59 -7.04 -38.51
N THR A 502 15.76 -6.94 -37.89
CA THR A 502 16.98 -7.63 -38.34
C THR A 502 16.93 -9.13 -38.06
N GLU A 503 16.26 -9.51 -36.97
CA GLU A 503 16.02 -10.90 -36.57
C GLU A 503 14.52 -11.13 -36.43
N THR A 504 14.04 -12.30 -36.84
CA THR A 504 12.62 -12.64 -36.75
C THR A 504 12.21 -12.71 -35.29
N LEU A 505 11.19 -11.95 -34.92
CA LEU A 505 10.65 -12.00 -33.57
C LEU A 505 9.94 -13.34 -33.35
N SER A 506 10.39 -14.12 -32.37
CA SER A 506 9.79 -15.42 -32.01
C SER A 506 9.45 -15.51 -30.52
N GLU A 507 8.27 -16.06 -30.21
CA GLU A 507 7.83 -16.39 -28.85
C GLU A 507 8.62 -17.54 -28.20
N ASP A 508 9.45 -18.23 -28.99
CA ASP A 508 10.36 -19.27 -28.51
C ASP A 508 11.54 -18.70 -27.72
N THR A 509 11.86 -17.42 -27.91
CA THR A 509 12.90 -16.70 -27.16
C THR A 509 12.28 -15.91 -26.01
N LEU A 510 12.97 -15.80 -24.88
CA LEU A 510 12.51 -15.00 -23.73
C LEU A 510 12.26 -13.54 -24.14
N ALA A 511 13.23 -12.92 -24.81
CA ALA A 511 13.15 -11.54 -25.24
C ALA A 511 12.05 -11.32 -26.31
N GLY A 512 11.93 -12.21 -27.30
CA GLY A 512 10.87 -12.12 -28.31
C GLY A 512 9.47 -12.30 -27.73
N ARG A 513 9.28 -13.23 -26.78
CA ARG A 513 8.02 -13.40 -26.04
C ARG A 513 7.63 -12.14 -25.28
N LEU A 514 8.58 -11.52 -24.56
CA LEU A 514 8.33 -10.27 -23.84
C LEU A 514 7.93 -9.14 -24.79
N VAL A 515 8.64 -8.99 -25.91
CA VAL A 515 8.30 -7.99 -26.93
C VAL A 515 6.91 -8.23 -27.53
N MET A 516 6.53 -9.48 -27.84
CA MET A 516 5.19 -9.79 -28.38
C MET A 516 4.06 -9.55 -27.39
N THR A 517 4.24 -9.96 -26.15
CA THR A 517 3.13 -10.08 -25.18
C THR A 517 3.02 -8.91 -24.21
N LYS A 518 4.12 -8.20 -23.91
CA LYS A 518 4.17 -7.20 -22.84
C LYS A 518 4.55 -5.79 -23.30
N VAL A 519 5.35 -5.65 -24.36
CA VAL A 519 5.76 -4.33 -24.86
C VAL A 519 4.64 -3.73 -25.69
N ASN A 520 4.02 -2.64 -25.24
CA ASN A 520 2.94 -1.96 -25.98
C ASN A 520 3.38 -0.61 -26.57
N SER A 521 4.51 -0.07 -26.14
CA SER A 521 5.10 1.15 -26.69
C SER A 521 6.62 1.03 -26.77
N VAL A 522 7.24 1.94 -27.51
CA VAL A 522 8.68 2.07 -27.61
C VAL A 522 9.07 3.53 -27.40
N LEU A 523 10.26 3.76 -26.86
CA LEU A 523 10.87 5.08 -26.80
C LEU A 523 11.75 5.28 -28.02
N VAL A 524 11.59 6.43 -28.68
CA VAL A 524 12.27 6.79 -29.92
C VAL A 524 13.18 7.98 -29.68
N LEU A 525 14.46 7.83 -30.02
CA LEU A 525 15.46 8.89 -30.03
C LEU A 525 15.88 9.20 -31.48
N PRO A 526 15.52 10.36 -32.03
CA PRO A 526 15.95 10.79 -33.35
C PRO A 526 17.48 10.94 -33.46
N LEU A 527 18.06 10.36 -34.52
CA LEU A 527 19.47 10.46 -34.86
C LEU A 527 19.59 11.27 -36.15
N GLY A 528 20.11 12.51 -36.10
CA GLY A 528 20.39 13.26 -37.34
C GLY A 528 20.06 14.75 -37.39
N ARG A 529 19.79 15.45 -36.28
CA ARG A 529 19.88 16.93 -36.28
C ARG A 529 21.33 17.36 -35.99
N GLU A 530 22.20 17.18 -36.97
CA GLU A 530 23.48 17.90 -37.04
C GLU A 530 23.18 19.39 -37.27
N GLY A 531 23.02 20.15 -36.18
CA GLY A 531 22.74 21.59 -36.29
C GLY A 531 22.66 22.33 -34.96
N ILE A 532 22.50 21.64 -33.83
CA ILE A 532 22.58 22.25 -32.50
C ILE A 532 23.31 21.22 -31.63
N SER A 533 24.52 21.57 -31.19
CA SER A 533 25.39 20.86 -30.23
C SER A 533 24.86 19.47 -29.80
N SER A 534 25.50 18.41 -30.29
CA SER A 534 25.23 17.00 -29.97
C SER A 534 25.50 16.61 -28.50
N GLN A 535 25.58 17.59 -27.61
CA GLN A 535 25.32 17.42 -26.19
C GLN A 535 24.35 18.53 -25.77
N PRO A 536 23.26 18.19 -25.09
CA PRO A 536 22.42 19.20 -24.46
C PRO A 536 23.30 20.08 -23.53
N PRO A 537 22.98 21.38 -23.38
CA PRO A 537 23.69 22.24 -22.43
C PRO A 537 23.70 21.57 -21.04
N SER A 538 24.78 21.77 -20.29
CA SER A 538 24.98 21.13 -18.98
C SER A 538 23.73 21.27 -18.10
N GLY A 539 23.09 20.13 -17.80
CA GLY A 539 21.86 20.06 -17.00
C GLY A 539 20.57 19.74 -17.76
N VAL A 540 20.55 19.76 -19.10
CA VAL A 540 19.35 19.38 -19.89
C VAL A 540 19.44 17.90 -20.31
N LYS A 541 18.40 17.11 -20.01
CA LYS A 541 18.32 15.69 -20.40
C LYS A 541 17.93 15.58 -21.88
N GLU A 542 18.47 14.59 -22.59
CA GLU A 542 18.02 14.28 -23.96
C GLU A 542 16.55 13.87 -23.96
N ARG A 543 15.80 14.36 -24.96
CA ARG A 543 14.38 14.04 -25.14
C ARG A 543 14.22 12.73 -25.90
N VAL A 544 13.33 11.87 -25.42
CA VAL A 544 12.90 10.64 -26.10
C VAL A 544 11.37 10.66 -26.20
N TYR A 545 10.84 10.15 -27.30
CA TYR A 545 9.42 10.24 -27.61
C TYR A 545 8.78 8.87 -27.56
N GLU A 546 7.68 8.73 -26.84
CA GLU A 546 6.91 7.50 -26.80
C GLU A 546 6.11 7.32 -28.10
N ALA A 547 6.23 6.14 -28.70
CA ALA A 547 5.43 5.69 -29.83
C ALA A 547 4.72 4.39 -29.48
N VAL A 548 3.42 4.31 -29.72
CA VAL A 548 2.60 3.14 -29.38
C VAL A 548 2.74 2.10 -30.49
N ILE A 549 2.85 0.83 -30.13
CA ILE A 549 2.86 -0.28 -31.09
C ILE A 549 1.43 -0.58 -31.52
N GLU A 550 1.15 -0.45 -32.81
CA GLU A 550 -0.15 -0.74 -33.40
C GLU A 550 -0.26 -2.17 -33.91
N GLU A 551 0.81 -2.69 -34.49
CA GLU A 551 0.85 -4.07 -35.01
C GLU A 551 2.28 -4.60 -34.93
N LYS A 552 2.39 -5.88 -34.54
CA LYS A 552 3.63 -6.65 -34.53
C LYS A 552 3.47 -7.78 -35.52
N THR A 553 4.34 -7.80 -36.52
CA THR A 553 4.42 -8.91 -37.47
C THR A 553 5.78 -9.60 -37.30
N LYS A 554 5.97 -10.73 -37.99
CA LYS A 554 7.23 -11.48 -37.93
C LYS A 554 8.44 -10.64 -38.36
N ASP A 555 8.24 -9.76 -39.35
CA ASP A 555 9.31 -9.03 -40.03
C ASP A 555 9.25 -7.50 -39.80
N TYR A 556 8.11 -6.97 -39.38
CA TYR A 556 7.88 -5.53 -39.20
C TYR A 556 7.16 -5.21 -37.89
N ILE A 557 7.53 -4.09 -37.29
CA ILE A 557 6.77 -3.44 -36.23
C ILE A 557 6.18 -2.14 -36.77
N PHE A 558 4.89 -1.95 -36.55
CA PHE A 558 4.15 -0.74 -36.88
C PHE A 558 3.90 0.06 -35.60
N LEU A 559 4.35 1.29 -35.62
CA LEU A 559 4.24 2.27 -34.55
C LEU A 559 3.26 3.36 -34.95
N ARG A 560 2.61 3.96 -33.96
CA ARG A 560 1.84 5.19 -34.09
C ARG A 560 2.54 6.30 -33.32
N ILE A 561 2.72 7.43 -33.99
CA ILE A 561 3.38 8.63 -33.46
C ILE A 561 2.32 9.71 -33.27
N CYS A 562 2.29 10.33 -32.09
CA CYS A 562 1.31 11.36 -31.76
C CYS A 562 1.58 12.64 -32.58
N LYS A 563 0.53 13.45 -32.74
CA LYS A 563 0.57 14.71 -33.49
C LYS A 563 1.66 15.66 -32.94
N ASP A 564 1.70 15.82 -31.62
CA ASP A 564 2.64 16.74 -30.96
C ASP A 564 4.10 16.34 -31.25
N CYS A 565 4.40 15.04 -31.26
CA CYS A 565 5.71 14.51 -31.64
C CYS A 565 6.02 14.73 -33.12
N CYS A 566 5.05 14.49 -34.01
CA CYS A 566 5.19 14.78 -35.43
C CYS A 566 5.53 16.26 -35.69
N GLU A 567 4.84 17.18 -35.00
CA GLU A 567 5.06 18.63 -35.14
C GLU A 567 6.41 19.06 -34.55
N GLU A 568 6.77 18.60 -33.35
CA GLU A 568 8.03 18.95 -32.68
C GLU A 568 9.26 18.45 -33.47
N LEU A 569 9.17 17.24 -34.02
CA LEU A 569 10.24 16.64 -34.82
C LEU A 569 10.21 17.06 -36.29
N GLY A 570 9.12 17.68 -36.76
CA GLY A 570 8.94 18.05 -38.16
C GLY A 570 8.82 16.83 -39.09
N LEU A 571 8.15 15.78 -38.62
CA LEU A 571 7.94 14.54 -39.37
C LEU A 571 6.96 14.78 -40.50
N LEU A 572 7.28 14.22 -41.67
CA LEU A 572 6.44 14.29 -42.86
C LEU A 572 6.18 12.88 -43.38
N PRO A 573 4.99 12.61 -43.95
CA PRO A 573 4.69 11.32 -44.55
C PRO A 573 5.65 11.00 -45.70
N ASP A 574 5.82 9.70 -45.97
CA ASP A 574 6.65 9.14 -47.04
C ASP A 574 8.14 9.53 -46.95
N ARG A 575 8.60 9.82 -45.72
CA ARG A 575 10.01 10.05 -45.40
C ARG A 575 10.56 8.98 -44.48
N GLU A 576 11.88 8.88 -44.47
CA GLU A 576 12.61 8.06 -43.52
C GLU A 576 13.30 8.95 -42.47
N ILE A 577 13.31 8.47 -41.23
CA ILE A 577 14.08 9.08 -40.15
C ILE A 577 14.91 8.01 -39.46
N GLN A 578 16.20 8.29 -39.27
CA GLN A 578 17.07 7.42 -38.50
C GLN A 578 16.85 7.66 -37.01
N VAL A 579 16.64 6.60 -36.25
CA VAL A 579 16.36 6.68 -34.82
C VAL A 579 17.04 5.54 -34.07
N GLN A 580 17.22 5.72 -32.77
CA GLN A 580 17.41 4.61 -31.85
C GLN A 580 16.07 4.30 -31.18
N VAL A 581 15.65 3.04 -31.24
CA VAL A 581 14.42 2.54 -30.61
C VAL A 581 14.80 1.72 -29.39
N ALA A 582 14.15 1.99 -28.27
CA ALA A 582 14.25 1.17 -27.06
C ALA A 582 12.84 0.71 -26.67
N PRO A 583 12.58 -0.61 -26.50
CA PRO A 583 11.27 -1.06 -26.08
C PRO A 583 10.91 -0.50 -24.69
N HIS A 584 9.64 -0.10 -24.53
CA HIS A 584 9.12 0.44 -23.29
C HIS A 584 8.21 -0.59 -22.63
N LEU A 585 8.67 -1.17 -21.53
CA LEU A 585 7.84 -2.02 -20.68
C LEU A 585 7.03 -1.10 -19.76
N THR A 586 5.75 -0.97 -20.05
CA THR A 586 4.76 -0.39 -19.13
C THR A 586 4.36 -1.48 -18.13
N CYS A 587 4.56 -1.24 -16.82
CA CYS A 587 4.19 -2.17 -15.75
C CYS A 587 2.68 -2.43 -15.71
#